data_AF-B0L8Y4-F1
#
_entry.id   AF-B0L8Y4-F1
#
_cell.length_a   1.000
_cell.length_b   1.000
_cell.length_c   1.000
_cell.angle_alpha   90.00
_cell.angle_beta   90.00
_cell.angle_gamma   90.00
#
_symmetry.space_group_name_H-M   'P 1'
#
loop_
_entity.id
_entity.type
_entity.pdbx_description
1 polymer ?
#
loop_
_entity_poly.entity_id
_entity_poly.type
_entity_poly.pdbx_seq_one_letter_code
_entity_poly.pdbx_strand_id
1 'polypeptide(L)'
;AFIAWELGVSVKDVTAMTLGGHGDDMVPLVRYASVNGIPVTELLEQKYKDAAKAKEVMEAMVKRTRGAGGEVVALLKTGSAFYSPASSAIAMAESILKDQKRVLPTCCYLQGEFGVNGFYVGVPAVLGENGI
;
A
#
# COMPACT_ATOMS: atom_id res chain seq x y z
N ALA A 1 -6.95 2.60 -2.72
CA ALA A 1 -8.22 2.44 -3.46
C ALA A 1 -9.39 2.14 -2.52
N PHE A 2 -9.40 1.02 -1.78
CA PHE A 2 -10.53 0.65 -0.92
C PHE A 2 -10.91 1.70 0.13
N ILE A 3 -9.93 2.29 0.82
CA ILE A 3 -10.17 3.42 1.75
C ILE A 3 -10.89 4.59 1.06
N ALA A 4 -10.44 4.94 -0.16
CA ALA A 4 -11.01 6.06 -0.92
C ALA A 4 -12.47 5.78 -1.30
N TRP A 5 -12.77 4.57 -1.76
CA TRP A 5 -14.14 4.14 -2.06
C TRP A 5 -15.01 4.11 -0.81
N GLU A 6 -14.48 3.58 0.28
CA GLU A 6 -15.18 3.49 1.55
C GLU A 6 -15.54 4.88 2.08
N LEU A 7 -14.63 5.84 2.04
CA LEU A 7 -14.86 7.19 2.55
C LEU A 7 -15.46 8.16 1.51
N GLY A 8 -15.64 7.74 0.26
CA GLY A 8 -16.19 8.59 -0.81
C GLY A 8 -15.26 9.75 -1.21
N VAL A 9 -13.95 9.56 -1.12
CA VAL A 9 -12.93 10.58 -1.42
C VAL A 9 -12.05 10.19 -2.61
N SER A 10 -11.26 11.13 -3.14
CA SER A 10 -10.29 10.85 -4.19
C SER A 10 -9.15 9.98 -3.68
N VAL A 11 -8.71 9.01 -4.50
CA VAL A 11 -7.55 8.16 -4.17
C VAL A 11 -6.24 8.95 -4.09
N LYS A 12 -6.17 10.13 -4.72
CA LYS A 12 -5.00 11.00 -4.68
C LYS A 12 -4.74 11.59 -3.28
N ASP A 13 -5.79 11.68 -2.46
CA ASP A 13 -5.74 12.26 -1.12
C ASP A 13 -5.55 11.20 -0.03
N VAL A 14 -5.50 9.91 -0.41
CA VAL A 14 -5.28 8.79 0.51
C VAL A 14 -3.80 8.43 0.54
N THR A 15 -3.20 8.51 1.72
CA THR A 15 -1.87 7.94 1.98
C THR A 15 -2.02 6.62 2.72
N ALA A 16 -1.52 5.53 2.12
CA ALA A 16 -1.47 4.21 2.75
C ALA A 16 -0.30 3.42 2.17
N MET A 17 0.34 2.58 3.00
CA MET A 17 1.46 1.74 2.61
C MET A 17 1.25 0.28 3.04
N THR A 18 1.82 -0.62 2.25
CA THR A 18 1.91 -2.05 2.55
C THR A 18 3.38 -2.45 2.50
N LEU A 19 3.86 -3.11 3.56
CA LEU A 19 5.24 -3.57 3.71
C LEU A 19 5.31 -5.11 3.81
N GLY A 20 6.52 -5.65 3.94
CA GLY A 20 6.77 -7.08 4.09
C GLY A 20 6.92 -7.82 2.75
N GLY A 21 6.62 -9.11 2.75
CA GLY A 21 6.62 -9.91 1.53
C GLY A 21 5.47 -9.53 0.59
N HIS A 22 5.67 -9.67 -0.72
CA HIS A 22 4.60 -9.51 -1.70
C HIS A 22 3.81 -10.82 -1.86
N GLY A 23 2.79 -11.00 -1.01
CA GLY A 23 1.95 -12.19 -0.99
C GLY A 23 0.90 -12.12 0.13
N ASP A 24 0.37 -13.26 0.53
CA ASP A 24 -0.71 -13.35 1.53
C ASP A 24 -0.32 -12.72 2.89
N ASP A 25 0.96 -12.75 3.22
CA ASP A 25 1.53 -12.22 4.47
C ASP A 25 1.97 -10.75 4.38
N MET A 26 1.60 -10.03 3.31
CA MET A 26 1.85 -8.59 3.24
C MET A 26 1.20 -7.83 4.40
N VAL A 27 1.82 -6.71 4.81
CA VAL A 27 1.44 -5.96 6.01
C VAL A 27 0.95 -4.55 5.65
N PRO A 28 -0.36 -4.36 5.42
CA PRO A 28 -0.95 -3.03 5.33
C PRO A 28 -0.81 -2.27 6.65
N LEU A 29 -0.21 -1.09 6.60
CA LEU A 29 0.06 -0.26 7.77
C LEU A 29 -1.13 0.62 8.14
N VAL A 30 -2.18 0.00 8.70
CA VAL A 30 -3.44 0.69 9.09
C VAL A 30 -3.18 1.92 9.94
N ARG A 31 -2.26 1.85 10.91
CA ARG A 31 -1.92 2.95 11.82
C ARG A 31 -1.44 4.22 11.10
N TYR A 32 -0.80 4.06 9.94
CA TYR A 32 -0.24 5.17 9.16
C TYR A 32 -1.13 5.56 7.96
N ALA A 33 -2.28 4.90 7.79
CA ALA A 33 -3.20 5.24 6.72
C ALA A 33 -3.97 6.54 7.07
N SER A 34 -3.99 7.49 6.14
CA SER A 34 -4.65 8.78 6.32
C SER A 34 -5.34 9.27 5.04
N VAL A 35 -6.33 10.16 5.23
CA VAL A 35 -6.87 11.01 4.16
C VAL A 35 -6.46 12.44 4.46
N ASN A 36 -5.60 13.03 3.61
CA ASN A 36 -5.03 14.37 3.79
C ASN A 36 -4.53 14.64 5.23
N GLY A 37 -3.88 13.65 5.85
CA GLY A 37 -3.33 13.74 7.21
C GLY A 37 -4.27 13.30 8.35
N ILE A 38 -5.57 13.13 8.10
CA ILE A 38 -6.51 12.64 9.12
C ILE A 38 -6.49 11.10 9.14
N PRO A 39 -6.30 10.45 10.31
CA PRO A 39 -6.28 8.99 10.40
C PRO A 39 -7.55 8.34 9.83
N VAL A 40 -7.39 7.29 9.03
CA VAL A 40 -8.55 6.60 8.42
C VAL A 40 -9.44 5.97 9.49
N THR A 41 -8.87 5.50 10.60
CA THR A 41 -9.64 4.95 11.72
C THR A 41 -10.61 5.98 12.31
N GLU A 42 -10.14 7.22 12.49
CA GLU A 42 -10.98 8.33 12.97
C GLU A 42 -12.10 8.65 11.98
N LEU A 43 -11.79 8.71 10.68
CA LEU A 43 -12.79 8.99 9.64
C LEU A 43 -13.85 7.88 9.54
N LEU A 44 -13.47 6.62 9.72
CA LEU A 44 -14.41 5.50 9.73
C LEU A 44 -15.30 5.54 10.98
N GLU A 45 -14.74 5.84 12.15
CA GLU A 45 -15.52 6.01 13.38
C GLU A 45 -16.54 7.15 13.25
N GLN A 46 -16.14 8.29 12.65
CA GLN A 46 -17.05 9.40 12.38
C GLN A 46 -18.16 9.02 11.38
N LYS A 47 -17.80 8.30 10.30
CA LYS A 47 -18.76 7.85 9.27
C LYS A 47 -19.80 6.90 9.86
N TYR A 48 -19.35 5.90 10.63
CA TYR A 48 -20.20 4.82 11.12
C TYR A 48 -20.84 5.11 12.48
N LYS A 49 -20.30 6.05 13.25
CA LYS A 49 -20.69 6.34 14.64
C LYS A 49 -20.60 5.10 15.55
N ASP A 50 -19.73 4.16 15.20
CA ASP A 50 -19.53 2.88 15.87
C ASP A 50 -18.08 2.41 15.63
N ALA A 51 -17.31 2.30 16.71
CA ALA A 51 -15.91 1.87 16.66
C ALA A 51 -15.75 0.39 16.31
N ALA A 52 -16.68 -0.48 16.72
CA ALA A 52 -16.64 -1.89 16.35
C ALA A 52 -16.89 -2.04 14.84
N LYS A 53 -17.85 -1.28 14.30
CA LYS A 53 -18.11 -1.30 12.85
C LYS A 53 -16.94 -0.72 12.05
N ALA A 54 -16.35 0.38 12.50
CA ALA A 54 -15.17 0.97 11.86
C ALA A 54 -14.00 -0.04 11.79
N LYS A 55 -13.77 -0.78 12.88
CA LYS A 55 -12.76 -1.83 12.94
C LYS A 55 -13.08 -2.99 11.99
N GLU A 56 -14.30 -3.50 11.98
CA GLU A 56 -14.75 -4.56 11.07
C GLU A 56 -14.52 -4.19 9.60
N VAL A 57 -14.91 -2.96 9.22
CA VAL A 57 -14.74 -2.45 7.85
C VAL A 57 -13.26 -2.31 7.49
N MET A 58 -12.42 -1.81 8.40
CA MET A 58 -10.98 -1.75 8.20
C MET A 58 -10.37 -3.15 8.00
N GLU A 59 -10.72 -4.11 8.84
CA GLU A 59 -10.24 -5.50 8.73
C GLU A 59 -10.66 -6.14 7.40
N ALA A 60 -11.88 -5.89 6.93
CA ALA A 60 -12.36 -6.34 5.64
C ALA A 60 -11.55 -5.73 4.47
N MET A 61 -11.23 -4.43 4.53
CA MET A 61 -10.39 -3.77 3.54
C MET A 61 -8.95 -4.31 3.52
N VAL A 62 -8.38 -4.59 4.70
CA VAL A 62 -7.04 -5.20 4.83
C VAL A 62 -7.05 -6.60 4.23
N LYS A 63 -8.04 -7.43 4.56
CA LYS A 63 -8.19 -8.78 4.01
C LYS A 63 -8.32 -8.76 2.49
N ARG A 64 -9.16 -7.87 1.94
CA ARG A 64 -9.31 -7.71 0.49
C ARG A 64 -8.02 -7.22 -0.17
N THR A 65 -7.26 -6.33 0.48
CA THR A 65 -5.97 -5.86 -0.04
C THR A 65 -4.98 -7.00 -0.22
N ARG A 66 -4.87 -7.91 0.76
CA ARG A 66 -4.03 -9.11 0.66
C ARG A 66 -4.47 -10.02 -0.49
N GLY A 67 -5.78 -10.21 -0.64
CA GLY A 67 -6.36 -11.05 -1.70
C GLY A 67 -6.55 -10.38 -3.07
N ALA A 68 -6.22 -9.10 -3.23
CA ALA A 68 -6.62 -8.32 -4.41
C ALA A 68 -5.99 -8.83 -5.71
N GLY A 69 -4.75 -9.34 -5.66
CA GLY A 69 -4.11 -9.96 -6.82
C GLY A 69 -4.87 -11.20 -7.29
N GLY A 70 -5.25 -12.06 -6.35
CA GLY A 70 -6.07 -13.24 -6.61
C GLY A 70 -7.47 -12.90 -7.12
N GLU A 71 -8.09 -11.84 -6.57
CA GLU A 71 -9.38 -11.31 -7.05
C GLU A 71 -9.33 -10.96 -8.55
N VAL A 72 -8.27 -10.26 -8.99
CA VAL A 72 -8.11 -9.93 -10.41
C VAL A 72 -7.87 -11.17 -11.27
N VAL A 73 -7.02 -12.09 -10.84
CA VAL A 73 -6.75 -13.34 -11.57
C VAL A 73 -8.03 -14.17 -11.73
N ALA A 74 -8.82 -14.29 -10.67
CA ALA A 74 -10.08 -15.04 -10.71
C ALA A 74 -11.09 -14.43 -11.71
N LEU A 75 -11.13 -13.10 -11.82
CA LEU A 75 -12.00 -12.39 -12.76
C LEU A 75 -11.50 -12.48 -14.20
N LEU A 76 -10.19 -12.29 -14.43
CA LEU A 76 -9.61 -12.31 -15.78
C LEU A 76 -9.45 -13.73 -16.33
N LYS A 77 -9.29 -14.73 -15.47
CA LYS A 77 -9.06 -16.17 -15.75
C LYS A 77 -7.77 -16.49 -16.52
N THR A 78 -7.47 -15.75 -17.59
CA THR A 78 -6.35 -15.99 -18.50
C THR A 78 -5.19 -15.01 -18.30
N GLY A 79 -5.20 -14.24 -17.20
CA GLY A 79 -4.16 -13.25 -16.91
C GLY A 79 -4.28 -12.67 -15.50
N SER A 80 -3.38 -11.75 -15.18
CA SER A 80 -3.30 -11.04 -13.90
C SER A 80 -3.36 -9.53 -14.11
N ALA A 81 -3.34 -8.75 -13.03
CA ALA A 81 -3.29 -7.30 -13.11
C ALA A 81 -2.02 -6.84 -13.85
N PHE A 82 -2.16 -5.89 -14.77
CA PHE A 82 -1.02 -5.34 -15.53
C PHE A 82 -0.96 -3.81 -15.50
N TYR A 83 -2.11 -3.12 -15.49
CA TYR A 83 -2.15 -1.65 -15.42
C TYR A 83 -1.55 -1.08 -14.13
N SER A 84 -1.97 -1.57 -12.97
CA SER A 84 -1.46 -1.08 -11.68
C SER A 84 0.00 -1.47 -11.44
N PRO A 85 0.47 -2.71 -11.74
CA PRO A 85 1.91 -3.02 -11.68
C PRO A 85 2.75 -2.14 -12.61
N ALA A 86 2.33 -1.93 -13.86
CA ALA A 86 3.05 -1.07 -14.80
C ALA A 86 3.12 0.38 -14.30
N SER A 87 2.01 0.93 -13.82
CA SER A 87 1.98 2.31 -13.30
C SER A 87 2.89 2.47 -12.07
N SER A 88 2.93 1.48 -11.18
CA SER A 88 3.83 1.50 -10.02
C SER A 88 5.30 1.42 -10.43
N ALA A 89 5.65 0.54 -11.36
CA ALA A 89 7.02 0.41 -11.86
C ALA A 89 7.48 1.71 -12.57
N ILE A 90 6.59 2.34 -13.35
CA ILE A 90 6.86 3.63 -13.98
C ILE A 90 7.08 4.72 -12.93
N ALA A 91 6.27 4.77 -11.86
CA ALA A 91 6.45 5.75 -10.79
C ALA A 91 7.79 5.59 -10.06
N MET A 92 8.27 4.36 -9.87
CA MET A 92 9.59 4.08 -9.31
C MET A 92 10.71 4.53 -10.27
N ALA A 93 10.62 4.13 -11.54
CA ALA A 93 11.59 4.50 -12.57
C ALA A 93 11.66 6.02 -12.76
N GLU A 94 10.52 6.70 -12.79
CA GLU A 94 10.45 8.17 -12.89
C GLU A 94 11.09 8.84 -11.68
N SER A 95 10.88 8.32 -10.46
CA SER A 95 11.52 8.86 -9.26
C SER A 95 13.04 8.81 -9.33
N ILE A 96 13.60 7.73 -9.87
CA ILE A 96 15.05 7.55 -10.06
C ILE A 96 15.56 8.45 -11.18
N LEU A 97 14.95 8.36 -12.37
CA LEU A 97 15.38 9.09 -13.57
C LEU A 97 15.31 10.62 -13.42
N LYS A 98 14.42 11.12 -12.57
CA LYS A 98 14.21 12.55 -12.34
C LYS A 98 14.69 13.02 -10.96
N ASP A 99 15.44 12.19 -10.23
CA ASP A 99 15.90 12.45 -8.86
C ASP A 99 14.82 13.04 -7.94
N GLN A 100 13.59 12.49 -7.99
CA GLN A 100 12.46 13.05 -7.24
C GLN A 100 12.59 12.80 -5.74
N LYS A 101 13.46 11.87 -5.34
CA LYS A 101 13.67 11.44 -3.95
C LYS A 101 12.35 11.05 -3.27
N ARG A 102 11.47 10.35 -4.00
CA ARG A 102 10.18 9.93 -3.45
C ARG A 102 10.37 8.83 -2.43
N VAL A 103 9.58 8.87 -1.37
CA VAL A 103 9.42 7.75 -0.43
C VAL A 103 8.38 6.79 -0.99
N LEU A 104 8.80 5.57 -1.34
CA LEU A 104 7.95 4.53 -1.93
C LEU A 104 8.18 3.19 -1.23
N PRO A 105 7.11 2.39 -0.98
CA PRO A 105 7.26 0.99 -0.58
C PRO A 105 7.98 0.22 -1.68
N THR A 106 9.18 -0.27 -1.38
CA THR A 106 10.09 -0.86 -2.36
C THR A 106 10.72 -2.13 -1.77
N CYS A 107 10.89 -3.16 -2.60
CA CYS A 107 11.61 -4.36 -2.21
C CYS A 107 13.12 -4.06 -2.18
N CYS A 108 13.70 -3.94 -0.98
CA CYS A 108 15.09 -3.50 -0.79
C CYS A 108 15.90 -4.58 -0.09
N TYR A 109 17.20 -4.66 -0.40
CA TYR A 109 18.14 -5.51 0.32
C TYR A 109 18.42 -4.94 1.70
N LEU A 110 18.15 -5.71 2.75
CA LEU A 110 18.35 -5.28 4.13
C LEU A 110 19.68 -5.78 4.69
N GLN A 111 20.38 -4.90 5.40
CA GLN A 111 21.70 -5.11 5.99
C GLN A 111 21.68 -5.00 7.53
N GLY A 112 20.50 -5.07 8.14
CA GLY A 112 20.28 -4.96 9.58
C GLY A 112 19.01 -4.20 9.95
N GLU A 113 18.40 -3.49 8.99
CA GLU A 113 17.12 -2.79 9.18
C GLU A 113 16.03 -3.78 9.61
N PHE A 114 15.18 -3.34 10.54
CA PHE A 114 14.12 -4.16 11.12
C PHE A 114 14.61 -5.49 11.74
N GLY A 115 15.91 -5.62 12.02
CA GLY A 115 16.53 -6.87 12.50
C GLY A 115 16.70 -7.93 11.41
N VAL A 116 16.60 -7.56 10.13
CA VAL A 116 16.72 -8.46 8.97
C VAL A 116 18.04 -8.18 8.25
N ASN A 117 18.79 -9.23 7.94
CA ASN A 117 20.07 -9.13 7.24
C ASN A 117 20.16 -10.19 6.13
N GLY A 118 20.49 -9.77 4.91
CA GLY A 118 20.73 -10.66 3.77
C GLY A 118 19.51 -11.00 2.93
N PHE A 119 18.38 -10.31 3.12
CA PHE A 119 17.13 -10.57 2.41
C PHE A 119 16.55 -9.31 1.75
N TYR A 120 15.79 -9.51 0.67
CA TYR A 120 14.98 -8.46 0.06
C TYR A 120 13.58 -8.45 0.66
N VAL A 121 13.15 -7.31 1.19
CA VAL A 121 11.82 -7.15 1.83
C VAL A 121 11.20 -5.82 1.40
N GLY A 122 9.87 -5.79 1.26
CA GLY A 122 9.13 -4.54 1.02
C GLY A 122 9.23 -3.60 2.23
N VAL A 123 9.98 -2.53 2.10
CA VAL A 123 10.20 -1.50 3.13
C VAL A 123 10.03 -0.10 2.51
N PRO A 124 9.78 0.96 3.30
CA PRO A 124 9.84 2.31 2.78
C PRO A 124 11.29 2.65 2.40
N ALA A 125 11.50 3.15 1.18
CA ALA A 125 12.80 3.60 0.69
C ALA A 125 12.68 4.92 -0.06
N VAL A 126 13.76 5.69 -0.09
CA VAL A 126 13.88 6.91 -0.89
C VAL A 126 14.47 6.52 -2.24
N LEU A 127 13.78 6.84 -3.33
CA LEU A 127 14.25 6.54 -4.68
C LEU A 127 14.72 7.83 -5.36
N GLY A 128 16.03 7.94 -5.59
CA GLY A 128 16.67 9.08 -6.25
C GLY A 128 17.62 8.66 -7.38
N GLU A 129 18.41 9.60 -7.89
CA GLU A 129 19.33 9.36 -9.03
C GLU A 129 20.33 8.22 -8.78
N ASN A 130 20.69 7.97 -7.53
CA ASN A 130 21.61 6.90 -7.13
C ASN A 130 20.90 5.56 -6.84
N GLY A 131 19.61 5.45 -7.18
CA GLY A 131 18.79 4.29 -6.83
C GLY A 131 18.18 4.44 -5.44
N ILE A 132 18.38 3.43 -4.60
CA ILE A 132 17.96 3.39 -3.18
C ILE A 132 19.09 3.94 -2.31
#